data_AF-A0AAP2GJA0-F1
#
_entry.id   AF-A0AAP2GJA0-F1
#
_cell.length_a   1.000
_cell.length_b   1.000
_cell.length_c   1.000
_cell.angle_alpha   90.00
_cell.angle_beta   90.00
_cell.angle_gamma   90.00
#
_symmetry.space_group_name_H-M   'P 1'
#
loop_
_entity.id
_entity.type
_entity.pdbx_description
1 polymer ?
#
loop_
_entity_poly.entity_id
_entity_poly.type
_entity_poly.pdbx_seq_one_letter_code
_entity_poly.pdbx_strand_id
1 'polypeptide(L)'
;MYRAIFLSLLLFTRCSTSDVPVCPDKTCDDYATQAEAQAAFDEDPSCLGELDNDSDGMACEHLAGGSNPNTTPGTTPGTNCPTTSNCGCSGKKKDSCGGPCCQWTTGQGCGCK
;
A
#
# COMPACT_ATOMS: atom_id res chain seq x y z
N MET A 1 -61.50 -43.00 5.63
CA MET A 1 -61.08 -42.26 6.84
C MET A 1 -59.78 -41.50 6.52
N TYR A 2 -59.86 -40.31 5.92
CA TYR A 2 -58.69 -39.45 5.70
C TYR A 2 -58.59 -38.47 6.86
N ARG A 3 -57.60 -38.67 7.73
CA ARG A 3 -57.34 -37.83 8.89
C ARG A 3 -56.67 -36.53 8.44
N ALA A 4 -57.24 -35.41 8.83
CA ALA A 4 -56.58 -34.10 8.84
C ALA A 4 -55.35 -34.14 9.76
N ILE A 5 -54.28 -33.43 9.38
CA ILE A 5 -53.56 -32.44 10.20
C ILE A 5 -52.46 -31.84 9.31
N PHE A 6 -52.66 -30.57 8.96
CA PHE A 6 -51.61 -29.65 8.54
C PHE A 6 -50.52 -29.63 9.62
N LEU A 7 -49.29 -30.04 9.31
CA LEU A 7 -48.13 -29.58 10.06
C LEU A 7 -46.99 -29.30 9.09
N SER A 8 -47.04 -28.08 8.58
CA SER A 8 -45.93 -27.22 8.17
C SER A 8 -44.58 -27.67 8.74
N LEU A 9 -43.81 -28.37 7.92
CA LEU A 9 -42.35 -28.50 8.09
C LEU A 9 -41.66 -27.88 6.88
N LEU A 10 -41.98 -26.61 6.62
CA LEU A 10 -41.05 -25.73 5.90
C LEU A 10 -39.89 -25.49 6.85
N LEU A 11 -38.90 -26.38 6.82
CA LEU A 11 -37.58 -26.11 7.37
C LEU A 11 -36.99 -25.01 6.49
N PHE A 12 -37.34 -23.77 6.82
CA PHE A 12 -36.80 -22.55 6.24
C PHE A 12 -35.29 -22.65 6.30
N THR A 13 -34.72 -22.97 5.15
CA THR A 13 -33.31 -22.89 4.84
C THR A 13 -32.83 -21.55 5.35
N ARG A 14 -32.01 -21.55 6.40
CA ARG A 14 -31.30 -20.36 6.86
C ARG A 14 -30.37 -19.96 5.74
N CYS A 15 -30.84 -19.08 4.86
CA CYS A 15 -29.96 -18.31 4.01
C CYS A 15 -29.16 -17.44 4.98
N SER A 16 -27.96 -17.90 5.34
CA SER A 16 -26.98 -17.02 5.95
C SER A 16 -26.66 -15.98 4.88
N THR A 17 -27.22 -14.79 5.01
CA THR A 17 -26.72 -13.62 4.29
C THR A 17 -25.30 -13.42 4.77
N SER A 18 -24.33 -13.97 4.05
CA SER A 18 -22.96 -13.53 4.18
C SER A 18 -23.00 -12.06 3.82
N ASP A 19 -22.73 -11.18 4.79
CA ASP A 19 -22.43 -9.78 4.54
C ASP A 19 -21.28 -9.74 3.54
N VAL A 20 -21.61 -9.66 2.25
CA VAL A 20 -20.63 -9.47 1.21
C VAL A 20 -20.05 -8.08 1.46
N PRO A 21 -18.74 -7.95 1.72
CA PRO A 21 -18.13 -6.64 1.81
C PRO A 21 -18.38 -5.95 0.47
N VAL A 22 -19.21 -4.93 0.46
CA VAL A 22 -19.47 -4.12 -0.73
C VAL A 22 -18.27 -3.20 -0.86
N CYS A 23 -17.36 -3.57 -1.75
CA CYS A 23 -16.20 -2.77 -2.04
C CYS A 23 -16.62 -1.46 -2.72
N PRO A 24 -16.17 -0.30 -2.22
CA PRO A 24 -16.43 0.97 -2.88
C PRO A 24 -15.68 1.00 -4.20
N ASP A 25 -16.39 1.38 -5.28
CA ASP A 25 -15.81 1.58 -6.60
C ASP A 25 -15.06 2.92 -6.61
N LYS A 26 -13.80 2.89 -6.16
CA LYS A 26 -12.90 4.05 -6.16
C LYS A 26 -11.73 3.79 -7.10
N THR A 27 -11.42 4.82 -7.86
CA THR A 27 -10.32 4.85 -8.83
C THR A 27 -9.34 5.96 -8.47
N CYS A 28 -8.19 6.01 -9.12
CA CYS A 28 -7.22 7.09 -8.91
C CYS A 28 -7.77 8.48 -9.23
N ASP A 29 -8.77 8.60 -10.09
CA ASP A 29 -9.42 9.88 -10.41
C ASP A 29 -10.24 10.45 -9.23
N ASP A 30 -10.54 9.62 -8.22
CA ASP A 30 -11.26 10.03 -7.02
C ASP A 30 -10.35 10.70 -5.96
N TYR A 31 -9.03 10.74 -6.18
CA TYR A 31 -8.04 11.25 -5.24
C TYR A 31 -7.21 12.37 -5.84
N ALA A 32 -6.92 13.41 -5.05
CA ALA A 32 -6.14 14.54 -5.55
C ALA A 32 -4.62 14.26 -5.51
N THR A 33 -4.19 13.38 -4.62
CA THR A 33 -2.77 13.04 -4.43
C THR A 33 -2.56 11.55 -4.19
N GLN A 34 -1.35 11.07 -4.48
CA GLN A 34 -0.95 9.69 -4.23
C GLN A 34 -1.10 9.31 -2.74
N ALA A 35 -0.77 10.23 -1.83
CA ALA A 35 -0.84 9.97 -0.39
C ALA A 35 -2.28 9.72 0.11
N GLU A 36 -3.26 10.42 -0.47
CA GLU A 36 -4.68 10.21 -0.15
C GLU A 36 -5.18 8.86 -0.68
N ALA A 37 -4.79 8.50 -1.90
CA ALA A 37 -5.10 7.19 -2.47
C ALA A 37 -4.46 6.05 -1.68
N GLN A 38 -3.19 6.19 -1.28
CA GLN A 38 -2.47 5.21 -0.46
C GLN A 38 -3.14 5.02 0.89
N ALA A 39 -3.55 6.10 1.57
CA ALA A 39 -4.22 5.99 2.86
C ALA A 39 -5.51 5.17 2.75
N ALA A 40 -6.28 5.35 1.68
CA ALA A 40 -7.49 4.56 1.45
C ALA A 40 -7.16 3.09 1.13
N PHE A 41 -6.18 2.84 0.25
CA PHE A 41 -5.72 1.49 -0.05
C PHE A 41 -5.22 0.73 1.18
N ASP A 42 -4.48 1.40 2.07
CA ASP A 42 -3.97 0.82 3.31
C ASP A 42 -5.10 0.46 4.31
N GLU A 43 -6.24 1.16 4.27
CA GLU A 43 -7.41 0.88 5.10
C GLU A 43 -8.15 -0.40 4.65
N ASP A 44 -8.30 -0.62 3.34
CA ASP A 44 -8.93 -1.81 2.79
C ASP A 44 -8.34 -2.23 1.43
N PRO A 45 -7.17 -2.90 1.44
CA PRO A 45 -6.50 -3.31 0.21
C PRO A 45 -7.26 -4.42 -0.53
N SER A 46 -8.15 -5.13 0.16
CA SER A 46 -8.96 -6.19 -0.43
C SER A 46 -10.09 -5.63 -1.31
N CYS A 47 -10.62 -4.46 -0.94
CA CYS A 47 -11.66 -3.79 -1.71
C CYS A 47 -11.16 -2.67 -2.62
N LEU A 48 -10.01 -2.08 -2.34
CA LEU A 48 -9.43 -0.96 -3.09
C LEU A 48 -8.24 -1.37 -3.96
N GLY A 49 -8.14 -2.65 -4.31
CA GLY A 49 -7.09 -3.18 -5.21
C GLY A 49 -6.94 -2.42 -6.52
N GLU A 50 -8.02 -1.85 -7.04
CA GLU A 50 -8.02 -1.04 -8.28
C GLU A 50 -7.18 0.26 -8.17
N LEU A 51 -6.86 0.71 -6.94
CA LEU A 51 -5.96 1.84 -6.74
C LEU A 51 -4.49 1.46 -7.00
N ASP A 52 -4.12 0.18 -6.97
CA ASP A 52 -2.78 -0.37 -7.18
C ASP A 52 -2.83 -1.46 -8.28
N ASN A 53 -2.94 -1.00 -9.53
CA ASN A 53 -3.24 -1.85 -10.69
C ASN A 53 -2.07 -2.80 -11.03
N ASP A 54 -0.83 -2.40 -10.76
CA ASP A 54 0.35 -3.27 -10.92
C ASP A 54 0.70 -4.08 -9.66
N SER A 55 -0.03 -3.86 -8.57
CA SER A 55 0.09 -4.59 -7.30
C SER A 55 1.50 -4.52 -6.71
N ASP A 56 2.15 -3.36 -6.85
CA ASP A 56 3.50 -3.12 -6.34
C ASP A 56 3.50 -2.60 -4.88
N GLY A 57 2.30 -2.34 -4.33
CA GLY A 57 2.07 -1.81 -2.99
C GLY A 57 1.97 -0.28 -2.93
N MET A 58 2.07 0.42 -4.05
CA MET A 58 1.87 1.86 -4.15
C MET A 58 0.62 2.21 -4.96
N ALA A 59 -0.40 2.69 -4.27
CA ALA A 59 -1.63 3.12 -4.92
C ALA A 59 -1.43 4.42 -5.70
N CYS A 60 -1.91 4.46 -6.94
CA CYS A 60 -2.02 5.66 -7.78
C CYS A 60 -0.71 6.46 -7.87
N GLU A 61 0.39 5.78 -8.12
CA GLU A 61 1.76 6.30 -8.16
C GLU A 61 1.98 7.37 -9.24
N HIS A 62 1.08 7.48 -10.22
CA HIS A 62 1.04 8.56 -11.21
C HIS A 62 0.56 9.92 -10.64
N LEU A 63 -0.22 9.92 -9.56
CA LEU A 63 -0.75 11.16 -8.99
C LEU A 63 0.35 12.02 -8.38
N ALA A 64 0.08 13.32 -8.24
CA ALA A 64 1.00 14.25 -7.62
C ALA A 64 1.39 13.78 -6.20
N GLY A 65 2.69 13.81 -5.90
CA GLY A 65 3.26 13.28 -4.66
C GLY A 65 3.68 11.82 -4.74
N GLY A 66 3.23 11.09 -5.75
CA GLY A 66 3.71 9.76 -6.11
C GLY A 66 5.09 9.87 -6.74
N SER A 67 6.11 9.38 -6.06
CA SER A 67 7.45 9.32 -6.62
C SER A 67 7.59 7.99 -7.36
N ASN A 68 7.58 7.95 -8.70
CA ASN A 68 8.06 6.75 -9.40
C ASN A 68 8.86 7.08 -10.68
N PRO A 69 10.05 6.48 -10.83
CA PRO A 69 10.16 5.41 -11.84
C PRO A 69 11.02 4.19 -11.44
N ASN A 70 11.41 4.05 -10.17
CA ASN A 70 12.19 2.89 -9.71
C ASN A 70 12.17 2.79 -8.18
N THR A 71 11.26 2.00 -7.63
CA THR A 71 11.24 1.64 -6.21
C THR A 71 12.50 0.86 -5.87
N THR A 72 13.46 1.51 -5.21
CA THR A 72 14.34 0.82 -4.25
C THR A 72 13.64 0.93 -2.89
N PRO A 73 13.45 -0.16 -2.13
CA PRO A 73 12.69 -0.13 -0.88
C PRO A 73 13.30 0.87 0.11
N GLY A 74 12.53 1.88 0.48
CA GLY A 74 12.89 2.86 1.51
C GLY A 74 12.95 4.28 1.00
N THR A 75 11.80 4.92 0.80
CA THR A 75 11.75 6.38 0.76
C THR A 75 10.47 6.87 1.43
N THR A 76 10.48 6.83 2.75
CA THR A 76 9.97 7.97 3.52
C THR A 76 11.01 9.09 3.38
N PRO A 77 10.67 10.29 2.86
CA PRO A 77 11.57 11.43 2.90
C PRO A 77 11.75 11.91 4.34
N GLY A 78 12.73 11.35 5.05
CA GLY A 78 13.21 11.82 6.33
C GLY A 78 12.48 11.24 7.54
N THR A 79 13.17 10.36 8.27
CA THR A 79 13.41 10.47 9.74
C THR A 79 14.25 9.29 10.24
N ASN A 80 14.20 8.12 9.57
CA ASN A 80 14.95 6.94 10.01
C ASN A 80 15.98 6.47 8.97
N CYS A 81 17.19 6.99 9.07
CA CYS A 81 18.32 6.45 8.33
C CYS A 81 18.77 5.14 9.00
N PRO A 82 18.78 3.99 8.29
CA PRO A 82 19.32 2.78 8.87
C PRO A 82 20.81 2.99 9.14
N THR A 83 21.24 2.79 10.38
CA THR A 83 22.64 2.95 10.83
C THR A 83 23.55 1.83 10.32
N THR A 84 23.00 0.86 9.61
CA THR A 84 23.76 -0.23 8.99
C THR A 84 24.28 0.20 7.63
N SER A 85 25.35 -0.43 7.14
CA SER A 85 25.96 -0.20 5.82
C SER A 85 25.01 -0.32 4.61
N ASN A 86 23.74 -0.67 4.85
CA ASN A 86 22.67 -0.86 3.88
C ASN A 86 21.84 0.42 3.61
N CYS A 87 22.24 1.59 4.13
CA CYS A 87 21.59 2.88 3.82
C CYS A 87 21.74 3.35 2.35
N GLY A 88 22.29 2.51 1.47
CA GLY A 88 22.43 2.79 0.04
C GLY A 88 23.51 3.80 -0.34
N CYS A 89 24.35 4.25 0.60
CA CYS A 89 25.38 5.28 0.36
C CYS A 89 26.73 4.69 -0.11
N SER A 90 26.99 3.40 0.16
CA SER A 90 28.24 2.71 -0.14
C SER A 90 28.57 2.75 -1.64
N GLY A 91 29.80 3.13 -1.98
CA GLY A 91 30.28 3.16 -3.38
C GLY A 91 29.86 4.39 -4.19
N LYS A 92 29.11 5.33 -3.62
CA LYS A 92 28.82 6.62 -4.29
C LYS A 92 30.06 7.52 -4.31
N LYS A 93 30.23 8.24 -5.42
CA LYS A 93 31.21 9.33 -5.58
C LYS A 93 30.76 10.59 -4.84
N LYS A 94 31.70 11.49 -4.54
CA LYS A 94 31.47 12.71 -3.76
C LYS A 94 30.29 13.54 -4.27
N ASP A 95 30.19 13.70 -5.58
CA ASP A 95 29.13 14.48 -6.23
C ASP A 95 27.73 13.85 -6.10
N SER A 96 27.67 12.55 -5.82
CA SER A 96 26.43 11.80 -5.62
C SER A 96 26.17 11.49 -4.13
N CYS A 97 27.02 11.99 -3.22
CA CYS A 97 26.96 11.76 -1.79
C CYS A 97 26.40 13.00 -1.08
N GLY A 98 25.09 13.20 -1.16
CA GLY A 98 24.40 14.30 -0.52
C GLY A 98 22.93 13.96 -0.32
N GLY A 99 22.53 13.74 0.93
CA GLY A 99 21.16 13.39 1.28
C GLY A 99 20.94 13.30 2.79
N PRO A 100 19.71 13.00 3.22
CA PRO A 100 19.37 12.89 4.63
C PRO A 100 20.13 11.79 5.36
N CYS A 101 20.56 10.72 4.66
CA CYS A 101 21.22 9.55 5.24
C CYS A 101 22.66 9.30 4.78
N CYS A 102 23.19 10.09 3.85
CA CYS A 102 24.55 9.92 3.32
C CYS A 102 25.45 11.10 3.69
N GLN A 103 26.68 10.81 4.12
CA GLN A 103 27.73 11.80 4.33
C GLN A 103 29.04 11.36 3.67
N TRP A 104 29.70 12.33 3.05
CA TRP A 104 31.04 12.13 2.52
C TRP A 104 32.09 12.33 3.60
N THR A 105 32.93 11.32 3.83
CA THR A 105 34.09 11.44 4.70
C THR A 105 35.37 11.30 3.88
N THR A 106 36.20 12.35 3.90
CA THR A 106 37.48 12.39 3.18
C THR A 106 38.36 11.22 3.61
N GLY A 107 38.72 10.35 2.67
CA GLY A 107 39.54 9.15 2.91
C GLY A 107 38.75 7.86 3.16
N GLN A 108 37.47 7.93 3.54
CA GLN A 108 36.60 6.76 3.79
C GLN A 108 35.51 6.59 2.71
N GLY A 109 35.22 7.63 1.92
CA GLY A 109 34.21 7.61 0.87
C GLY A 109 32.82 8.02 1.38
N CYS A 110 31.78 7.69 0.62
CA CYS A 110 30.40 7.96 1.01
C CYS A 110 29.87 6.88 1.95
N GLY A 111 29.37 7.27 3.11
CA GLY A 111 28.82 6.35 4.11
C GLY A 111 27.52 6.86 4.74
N CYS A 112 26.90 6.00 5.53
CA CYS A 112 25.74 6.36 6.35
C CYS A 112 26.16 7.34 7.47
N LYS A 113 25.27 8.26 7.85
CA LYS A 113 25.45 9.12 9.03
C LYS A 113 24.34 8.93 10.04
#